data_AF-A0A2V2GHI5-F1
#
_entry.id   AF-A0A2V2GHI5-F1
#
_cell.length_a   1.000
_cell.length_b   1.000
_cell.length_c   1.000
_cell.angle_alpha   90.00
_cell.angle_beta   90.00
_cell.angle_gamma   90.00
#
_symmetry.space_group_name_H-M   'P 1'
#
loop_
_entity.id
_entity.type
_entity.pdbx_description
1 polymer ?
#
loop_
_entity_poly.entity_id
_entity_poly.type
_entity_poly.pdbx_seq_one_letter_code
_entity_poly.pdbx_strand_id
1 'polypeptide(L)'
;MAYLDNFHLIVGETIMECQRIEHDIKLIYAGMLKGDFNENLDIVKDKALGPVLVELEKLDNSDGKPYLKQGDYKLLKEIKDVRNWLVHKAYMDFMYDKDTNWERNLNRSYSKLLDFNKRMKTLGNQVENVRFDILKHFGRI
;
A
#
# COMPACT_ATOMS: atom_id res chain seq x y z
N MET A 1 -29.11 4.23 -1.19
CA MET A 1 -28.56 2.87 -1.35
C MET A 1 -27.37 2.83 -2.32
N ALA A 2 -27.46 3.36 -3.54
CA ALA A 2 -26.36 3.35 -4.51
C ALA A 2 -24.98 3.88 -4.01
N TYR A 3 -24.95 4.93 -3.16
CA TYR A 3 -23.69 5.45 -2.59
C TYR A 3 -23.03 4.49 -1.59
N LEU A 4 -23.81 3.72 -0.83
CA LEU A 4 -23.27 2.76 0.13
C LEU A 4 -22.73 1.53 -0.59
N ASP A 5 -23.43 1.05 -1.63
CA ASP A 5 -22.97 -0.06 -2.46
C ASP A 5 -21.65 0.30 -3.18
N ASN A 6 -21.58 1.50 -3.76
CA ASN A 6 -20.34 2.01 -4.34
C ASN A 6 -19.24 2.18 -3.29
N PHE A 7 -19.56 2.62 -2.07
CA PHE A 7 -18.59 2.71 -0.99
C PHE A 7 -17.98 1.33 -0.68
N HIS A 8 -18.82 0.30 -0.51
CA HIS A 8 -18.35 -1.07 -0.29
C HIS A 8 -17.44 -1.57 -1.41
N LEU A 9 -17.83 -1.32 -2.67
CA LEU A 9 -17.04 -1.69 -3.84
C LEU A 9 -15.65 -1.03 -3.81
N ILE A 10 -15.59 0.29 -3.63
CA ILE A 10 -14.31 1.01 -3.65
C ILE A 10 -13.46 0.66 -2.42
N VAL A 11 -14.05 0.31 -1.27
CA VAL A 11 -13.28 -0.22 -0.12
C VAL A 11 -12.56 -1.50 -0.54
N GLY A 12 -13.27 -2.45 -1.18
CA GLY A 12 -12.68 -3.69 -1.67
C GLY A 12 -11.56 -3.45 -2.67
N GLU A 13 -11.80 -2.59 -3.66
CA GLU A 13 -10.77 -2.21 -4.64
C GLU A 13 -9.54 -1.58 -3.98
N THR A 14 -9.74 -0.69 -3.01
CA THR A 14 -8.62 0.00 -2.36
C THR A 14 -7.80 -0.96 -1.50
N ILE A 15 -8.45 -1.89 -0.81
CA ILE A 15 -7.74 -2.93 -0.04
C ILE A 15 -6.91 -3.83 -0.97
N MET A 16 -7.48 -4.24 -2.10
CA MET A 16 -6.78 -5.04 -3.11
C MET A 16 -5.52 -4.33 -3.61
N GLU A 17 -5.61 -3.04 -3.96
CA GLU A 17 -4.42 -2.27 -4.37
C GLU A 17 -3.39 -2.15 -3.25
N CYS A 18 -3.81 -1.92 -1.99
CA CYS A 18 -2.89 -1.92 -0.85
C CYS A 18 -2.17 -3.27 -0.69
N GLN A 19 -2.87 -4.39 -0.89
CA GLN A 19 -2.27 -5.73 -0.81
C GLN A 19 -1.29 -5.99 -1.95
N ARG A 20 -1.61 -5.58 -3.17
CA ARG A 20 -0.71 -5.66 -4.33
C ARG A 20 0.57 -4.88 -4.09
N ILE A 21 0.46 -3.63 -3.63
CA ILE A 21 1.64 -2.81 -3.31
C ILE A 21 2.46 -3.44 -2.19
N GLU A 22 1.82 -3.93 -1.12
CA GLU A 22 2.52 -4.59 -0.01
C GLU A 22 3.28 -5.84 -0.50
N HIS A 23 2.68 -6.63 -1.38
CA HIS A 23 3.33 -7.78 -1.98
C HIS A 23 4.56 -7.38 -2.81
N ASP A 24 4.44 -6.36 -3.66
CA ASP A 24 5.54 -5.91 -4.51
C ASP A 24 6.72 -5.35 -3.71
N ILE A 25 6.45 -4.64 -2.61
CA ILE A 25 7.50 -4.15 -1.70
C ILE A 25 8.24 -5.31 -1.04
N LYS A 26 7.52 -6.37 -0.65
CA LYS A 26 8.13 -7.58 -0.09
C LYS A 26 9.02 -8.28 -1.12
N LEU A 27 8.59 -8.35 -2.37
CA LEU A 27 9.41 -8.90 -3.47
C LEU A 27 10.65 -8.05 -3.72
N ILE A 28 10.52 -6.72 -3.73
CA ILE A 28 11.66 -5.79 -3.85
C ILE A 28 12.68 -6.07 -2.75
N TYR A 29 12.24 -6.08 -1.49
CA TYR A 29 13.12 -6.31 -0.36
C TYR A 29 13.82 -7.69 -0.43
N ALA A 30 13.06 -8.76 -0.70
CA ALA A 30 13.63 -10.09 -0.86
C ALA A 30 14.63 -10.18 -2.02
N GLY A 31 14.38 -9.45 -3.11
CA GLY A 31 15.25 -9.41 -4.29
C GLY A 31 16.59 -8.74 -4.03
N MET A 32 16.59 -7.67 -3.22
CA MET A 32 17.79 -6.91 -2.85
C MET A 32 18.67 -7.63 -1.81
N LEU A 33 18.08 -8.52 -1.00
CA LEU A 33 18.85 -9.33 -0.06
C LEU A 33 19.81 -10.28 -0.81
N LYS A 34 20.98 -10.51 -0.24
CA LYS A 34 21.93 -11.52 -0.74
C LYS A 34 21.38 -12.93 -0.49
N GLY A 35 21.85 -13.91 -1.27
CA GLY A 35 21.45 -15.32 -1.13
C GLY A 35 20.30 -15.71 -2.06
N ASP A 36 19.62 -16.81 -1.73
CA ASP A 36 18.51 -17.32 -2.53
C ASP A 36 17.27 -16.43 -2.39
N PHE A 37 16.61 -16.17 -3.52
CA PHE A 37 15.45 -15.26 -3.55
C PHE A 37 14.21 -15.87 -2.89
N ASN A 38 13.97 -17.17 -3.08
CA ASN A 38 12.79 -17.82 -2.54
C ASN A 38 12.91 -17.96 -1.01
N GLU A 39 14.10 -18.26 -0.50
CA GLU A 39 14.38 -18.25 0.93
C GLU A 39 14.15 -16.85 1.54
N ASN A 40 14.65 -15.80 0.89
CA ASN A 40 14.43 -14.42 1.33
C ASN A 40 12.94 -14.05 1.31
N LEU A 41 12.20 -14.49 0.29
CA LEU A 41 10.77 -14.26 0.17
C LEU A 41 9.99 -14.96 1.29
N ASP A 42 10.33 -16.20 1.61
CA ASP A 42 9.69 -16.97 2.69
C ASP A 42 9.87 -16.30 4.06
N ILE A 43 10.99 -15.61 4.28
CA ILE A 43 11.25 -14.86 5.50
C ILE A 43 10.37 -13.59 5.61
N VAL A 44 10.01 -12.96 4.48
CA VAL A 44 9.34 -11.64 4.48
C VAL A 44 7.84 -11.70 4.18
N LYS A 45 7.34 -12.76 3.53
CA LYS A 45 5.95 -12.84 3.03
C LYS A 45 4.90 -12.57 4.11
N ASP A 46 5.12 -13.05 5.33
CA ASP A 46 4.19 -12.92 6.47
C ASP A 46 4.49 -11.72 7.38
N LYS A 47 5.54 -10.94 7.09
CA LYS A 47 5.87 -9.75 7.89
C LYS A 47 4.91 -8.61 7.57
N ALA A 48 4.60 -7.80 8.58
CA ALA A 48 3.83 -6.58 8.37
C ALA A 48 4.60 -5.56 7.51
N LEU A 49 3.92 -4.82 6.63
CA LEU A 49 4.53 -3.83 5.74
C LEU A 49 5.42 -2.80 6.46
N GLY A 50 5.00 -2.31 7.63
CA GLY A 50 5.73 -1.25 8.36
C GLY A 50 7.18 -1.61 8.66
N PRO A 51 7.44 -2.72 9.39
CA PRO A 51 8.80 -3.24 9.59
C PRO A 51 9.56 -3.49 8.29
N VAL A 52 8.92 -4.03 7.25
CA VAL A 52 9.57 -4.29 5.95
C VAL A 52 10.05 -3.00 5.31
N LEU A 53 9.26 -1.92 5.34
CA LEU A 53 9.66 -0.62 4.81
C LEU A 53 10.87 -0.03 5.53
N VAL A 54 10.98 -0.20 6.84
CA VAL A 54 12.14 0.27 7.61
C VAL A 54 13.41 -0.47 7.21
N GLU A 55 13.32 -1.79 7.06
CA GLU A 55 14.49 -2.60 6.66
C GLU A 55 14.85 -2.39 5.19
N LEU A 56 13.87 -2.19 4.31
CA LEU A 56 14.09 -1.83 2.92
C LEU A 56 14.79 -0.48 2.80
N GLU A 57 14.32 0.55 3.51
CA GLU A 57 14.93 1.89 3.51
C GLU A 57 16.39 1.83 3.96
N LYS A 58 16.71 1.03 4.99
CA LYS A 58 18.10 0.82 5.43
C LYS A 58 18.94 0.11 4.37
N LEU A 59 18.42 -0.96 3.77
CA LEU A 59 19.11 -1.76 2.78
C LEU A 59 19.42 -0.94 1.52
N ASP A 60 18.44 -0.19 1.04
CA ASP A 60 18.53 0.64 -0.17
C ASP A 60 19.54 1.78 -0.01
N ASN A 61 19.67 2.35 1.19
CA ASN A 61 20.65 3.40 1.46
C ASN A 61 22.03 2.87 1.87
N SER A 62 22.24 1.55 1.97
CA SER A 62 23.45 0.98 2.58
C SER A 62 24.74 1.18 1.78
N ASP A 63 24.64 1.38 0.48
CA ASP A 63 25.78 1.62 -0.42
C ASP A 63 25.89 3.08 -0.90
N GLY A 64 25.02 3.96 -0.40
CA GLY A 64 24.93 5.37 -0.79
C GLY A 64 24.34 5.61 -2.18
N LYS A 65 23.77 4.59 -2.85
CA LYS A 65 23.17 4.68 -4.18
C LYS A 65 21.73 4.12 -4.19
N PRO A 66 20.80 4.75 -3.46
CA PRO A 66 19.46 4.22 -3.31
C PRO A 66 18.68 4.22 -4.63
N TYR A 67 17.89 3.17 -4.82
CA TYR A 67 16.92 3.04 -5.91
C TYR A 67 15.69 3.92 -5.67
N LEU A 68 15.28 4.08 -4.41
CA LEU A 68 14.11 4.87 -4.01
C LEU A 68 14.52 6.16 -3.31
N LYS A 69 13.79 7.24 -3.58
CA LYS A 69 13.99 8.51 -2.89
C LYS A 69 13.24 8.51 -1.55
N GLN A 70 13.66 9.38 -0.64
CA GLN A 70 12.96 9.56 0.66
C GLN A 70 11.46 9.87 0.49
N GLY A 71 11.09 10.63 -0.55
CA GLY A 71 9.70 10.91 -0.88
C GLY A 71 8.88 9.66 -1.22
N ASP A 72 9.51 8.66 -1.83
CA ASP A 72 8.88 7.39 -2.19
C ASP A 72 8.57 6.59 -0.91
N TYR A 73 9.53 6.49 0.01
CA TYR A 73 9.30 5.84 1.32
C TYR A 73 8.21 6.53 2.14
N LYS A 74 8.09 7.86 2.05
CA LYS A 74 6.98 8.59 2.69
C LYS A 74 5.64 8.17 2.09
N LEU A 75 5.55 8.12 0.76
CA LEU A 75 4.34 7.69 0.05
C LEU A 75 3.96 6.23 0.37
N LEU A 76 4.95 5.34 0.49
CA LEU A 76 4.73 3.95 0.90
C LEU A 76 4.23 3.83 2.35
N LYS A 77 4.74 4.68 3.27
CA LYS A 77 4.25 4.75 4.66
C LYS A 77 2.79 5.24 4.71
N GLU A 78 2.38 6.14 3.82
CA GLU A 78 0.98 6.59 3.74
C GLU A 78 0.00 5.45 3.39
N ILE A 79 0.44 4.39 2.67
CA ILE A 79 -0.40 3.20 2.39
C ILE A 79 -0.85 2.53 3.68
N LYS A 80 0.08 2.37 4.64
CA LYS A 80 -0.21 1.79 5.94
C LYS A 80 -1.32 2.59 6.64
N ASP A 81 -1.24 3.92 6.58
CA ASP A 81 -2.20 4.80 7.24
C ASP A 81 -3.58 4.74 6.57
N VAL A 82 -3.62 4.70 5.23
CA VAL A 82 -4.87 4.52 4.46
C VAL A 82 -5.51 3.18 4.80
N ARG A 83 -4.74 2.08 4.76
CA ARG A 83 -5.24 0.75 5.09
C ARG A 83 -5.78 0.71 6.52
N ASN A 84 -5.05 1.25 7.49
CA ASN A 84 -5.50 1.33 8.88
C ASN A 84 -6.79 2.13 9.03
N TRP A 85 -6.94 3.25 8.30
CA TRP A 85 -8.20 4.00 8.30
C TRP A 85 -9.34 3.18 7.69
N LEU A 86 -9.12 2.49 6.57
CA LEU A 86 -10.13 1.64 5.92
C LEU A 86 -10.66 0.56 6.86
N VAL A 87 -9.76 -0.17 7.52
CA VAL A 87 -10.14 -1.32 8.34
C VAL A 87 -10.67 -0.96 9.73
N HIS A 88 -10.37 0.24 10.24
CA HIS A 88 -10.72 0.61 11.62
C HIS A 88 -11.70 1.78 11.74
N LYS A 89 -11.82 2.67 10.74
CA LYS A 89 -12.53 3.95 10.88
C LYS A 89 -13.50 4.28 9.74
N ALA A 90 -13.23 3.84 8.51
CA ALA A 90 -13.95 4.33 7.34
C ALA A 90 -15.49 4.20 7.42
N TYR A 91 -16.01 3.13 8.02
CA TYR A 91 -17.45 2.95 8.28
C TYR A 91 -17.93 3.71 9.52
N MET A 92 -17.10 3.77 10.56
CA MET A 92 -17.43 4.47 11.82
C MET A 92 -17.63 5.96 11.60
N ASP A 93 -16.99 6.53 10.57
CA ASP A 93 -17.08 7.94 10.19
C ASP A 93 -18.50 8.38 9.77
N PHE A 94 -19.43 7.44 9.52
CA PHE A 94 -20.83 7.77 9.17
C PHE A 94 -21.89 6.81 9.76
N MET A 95 -21.56 5.58 10.13
CA MET A 95 -22.54 4.55 10.53
C MET A 95 -23.35 4.87 11.79
N TYR A 96 -22.84 5.73 12.67
CA TYR A 96 -23.51 6.11 13.92
C TYR A 96 -24.20 7.49 13.84
N ASP A 97 -24.13 8.15 12.70
CA ASP A 97 -24.80 9.44 12.51
C ASP A 97 -26.31 9.25 12.34
N LYS A 98 -27.07 10.20 12.90
CA LYS A 98 -28.53 10.25 12.80
C LYS A 98 -28.96 11.26 11.73
N ASP A 99 -30.12 11.00 11.13
CA ASP A 99 -30.84 11.90 10.22
C ASP A 99 -29.99 12.41 9.03
N THR A 100 -30.11 13.69 8.68
CA THR A 100 -29.49 14.32 7.49
C THR A 100 -27.96 14.38 7.52
N ASN A 101 -27.32 14.09 8.67
CA ASN A 101 -25.87 14.05 8.78
C ASN A 101 -25.26 12.78 8.17
N TRP A 102 -25.99 11.68 8.18
CA TRP A 102 -25.51 10.38 7.68
C TRP A 102 -25.10 10.46 6.21
N GLU A 103 -25.98 11.00 5.35
CA GLU A 103 -25.72 11.08 3.91
C GLU A 103 -24.56 12.04 3.60
N ARG A 104 -24.49 13.17 4.30
CA ARG A 104 -23.37 14.12 4.17
C ARG A 104 -22.04 13.47 4.55
N ASN A 105 -22.01 12.72 5.65
CA ASN A 105 -20.79 12.09 6.14
C ASN A 105 -20.39 10.88 5.29
N LEU A 106 -21.35 10.10 4.80
CA LEU A 106 -21.12 9.06 3.79
C LEU A 106 -20.49 9.67 2.53
N ASN A 107 -21.05 10.74 1.99
CA ASN A 107 -20.51 11.41 0.80
C ASN A 107 -19.09 11.92 1.02
N ARG A 108 -18.80 12.50 2.20
CA ARG A 108 -17.45 12.94 2.56
C ARG A 108 -16.46 11.77 2.62
N SER A 109 -16.83 10.68 3.29
CA SER A 109 -16.01 9.48 3.40
C SER A 109 -15.79 8.81 2.05
N TYR A 110 -16.83 8.79 1.20
CA TYR A 110 -16.77 8.26 -0.16
C TYR A 110 -15.82 9.08 -1.06
N SER A 111 -15.90 10.41 -1.05
CA SER A 111 -14.96 11.25 -1.81
C SER A 111 -13.52 11.03 -1.38
N LYS A 112 -13.27 10.99 -0.05
CA LYS A 112 -11.94 10.68 0.49
C LYS A 112 -11.44 9.30 0.06
N LEU A 113 -12.32 8.31 0.04
CA LEU A 113 -12.02 6.95 -0.41
C LEU A 113 -11.69 6.90 -1.90
N LEU A 114 -12.43 7.62 -2.75
CA LEU A 114 -12.15 7.70 -4.19
C LEU A 114 -10.77 8.32 -4.48
N ASP A 115 -10.43 9.40 -3.77
CA ASP A 115 -9.12 10.05 -3.91
C ASP A 115 -7.99 9.08 -3.52
N PHE A 116 -8.17 8.35 -2.41
CA PHE A 116 -7.20 7.32 -2.01
C PHE A 116 -7.12 6.17 -3.02
N ASN A 117 -8.25 5.65 -3.50
CA ASN A 117 -8.29 4.58 -4.48
C ASN A 117 -7.50 4.95 -5.75
N LYS A 118 -7.75 6.15 -6.29
CA LYS A 118 -7.03 6.66 -7.46
C LYS A 118 -5.52 6.74 -7.20
N ARG A 119 -5.13 7.24 -6.04
CA ARG A 119 -3.71 7.31 -5.65
C ARG A 119 -3.08 5.92 -5.51
N MET A 120 -3.78 4.95 -4.92
CA MET A 120 -3.28 3.58 -4.75
C MET A 120 -3.11 2.88 -6.10
N LYS A 121 -4.03 3.05 -7.04
CA LYS A 121 -3.89 2.50 -8.40
C LYS A 121 -2.64 3.03 -9.11
N THR A 122 -2.40 4.35 -9.04
CA THR A 122 -1.18 4.95 -9.61
C THR A 122 0.07 4.41 -8.94
N LEU A 123 0.06 4.33 -7.61
CA LEU A 123 1.21 3.84 -6.84
C LEU A 123 1.49 2.36 -7.09
N GLY A 124 0.46 1.53 -7.20
CA GLY A 124 0.59 0.11 -7.56
C GLY A 124 1.36 -0.09 -8.85
N ASN A 125 1.03 0.67 -9.89
CA ASN A 125 1.74 0.59 -11.17
C ASN A 125 3.18 1.09 -11.07
N GLN A 126 3.45 2.12 -10.27
CA GLN A 126 4.81 2.63 -10.06
C GLN A 126 5.68 1.63 -9.31
N VAL A 127 5.17 1.05 -8.22
CA VAL A 127 5.88 0.06 -7.41
C VAL A 127 6.13 -1.22 -8.21
N GLU A 128 5.17 -1.65 -9.03
CA GLU A 128 5.35 -2.81 -9.91
C GLU A 128 6.50 -2.61 -10.92
N ASN A 129 6.59 -1.42 -11.53
CA ASN A 129 7.69 -1.10 -12.45
C ASN A 129 9.04 -1.12 -11.72
N VAL A 130 9.12 -0.49 -10.54
CA VAL A 130 10.33 -0.53 -9.70
C VAL A 130 10.70 -1.95 -9.31
N ARG A 131 9.70 -2.79 -8.96
CA ARG A 131 9.91 -4.21 -8.66
C ARG A 131 10.57 -4.91 -9.84
N PHE A 132 10.06 -4.75 -11.06
CA PHE A 132 10.67 -5.37 -12.23
C PHE A 132 12.10 -4.90 -12.46
N ASP A 133 12.35 -3.59 -12.36
CA ASP A 133 13.70 -3.03 -12.55
C ASP A 133 14.70 -3.57 -11.51
N ILE A 134 14.32 -3.61 -10.24
CA ILE A 134 15.15 -4.14 -9.16
C ILE A 134 15.36 -5.65 -9.32
N LEU A 135 14.30 -6.43 -9.51
CA LEU A 135 14.44 -7.89 -9.63
C LEU A 135 15.33 -8.27 -10.81
N LYS A 136 15.24 -7.55 -11.94
CA LYS A 136 16.14 -7.72 -13.08
C LYS A 136 17.57 -7.32 -12.75
N HIS A 137 17.78 -6.17 -12.08
CA HIS A 137 19.12 -5.72 -11.68
C HIS A 137 19.83 -6.75 -10.80
N PHE A 138 19.11 -7.37 -9.86
CA PHE A 138 19.62 -8.39 -8.95
C PHE A 138 19.57 -9.81 -9.54
N GLY A 139 19.24 -9.99 -10.82
CA GLY A 139 19.25 -11.28 -11.50
C GLY A 139 18.24 -12.29 -10.95
N ARG A 140 17.09 -11.83 -10.47
CA ARG A 140 16.01 -12.67 -9.91
C ARG A 140 14.98 -13.09 -10.96
N ILE A 141 14.92 -12.37 -12.09
CA ILE A 141 14.10 -12.60 -13.27
C ILE A 141 14.85 -12.22 -14.54
#